data_AF-M2A661-F1
#
_entry.id   AF-M2A661-F1
#
_cell.length_a   1.000
_cell.length_b   1.000
_cell.length_c   1.000
_cell.angle_alpha   90.00
_cell.angle_beta   90.00
_cell.angle_gamma   90.00
#
_symmetry.space_group_name_H-M   'P 1'
#
loop_
_entity.id
_entity.type
_entity.pdbx_description
1 polymer ?
#
loop_
_entity_poly.entity_id
_entity_poly.type
_entity_poly.pdbx_seq_one_letter_code
_entity_poly.pdbx_strand_id
1 'polypeptide(L)'
;MKESPTNGKDKKLTFPDVERGSDIDWTIRLQGGVLAITVNGTTQEENVLENDRAWADQTFYFKAGAYPQDNAGEVSEGARVSFSRLVVTHSDD
;
A
#
# COMPACT_ATOMS: atom_id res chain seq x y z
N MET A 1 5.93 18.53 -8.93
CA MET A 1 5.19 17.66 -8.01
C MET A 1 4.44 16.65 -8.88
N LYS A 2 4.57 15.34 -8.67
CA LYS A 2 3.74 14.37 -9.40
C LYS A 2 2.34 14.45 -8.78
N GLU A 3 1.39 15.02 -9.50
CA GLU A 3 0.00 15.12 -9.04
C GLU A 3 -0.75 13.84 -9.37
N SER A 4 -1.66 13.44 -8.48
CA SER A 4 -2.56 12.33 -8.73
C SER A 4 -3.38 12.64 -9.99
N PRO A 5 -3.52 11.70 -10.93
CA PRO A 5 -4.40 11.81 -12.10
C PRO A 5 -5.81 12.32 -11.79
N THR A 6 -6.30 12.11 -10.56
CA THR A 6 -7.55 12.69 -10.05
C THR A 6 -7.42 13.12 -8.58
N ASN A 7 -7.96 14.30 -8.24
CA ASN A 7 -8.18 14.78 -6.85
C ASN A 7 -9.38 14.06 -6.17
N GLY A 8 -9.52 12.77 -6.43
CA GLY A 8 -10.60 11.93 -5.91
C GLY A 8 -10.40 11.53 -4.44
N LYS A 9 -11.39 10.85 -3.87
CA LYS A 9 -11.26 10.18 -2.57
C LYS A 9 -10.59 8.82 -2.74
N ASP A 10 -9.90 8.36 -1.71
CA ASP A 10 -9.36 7.00 -1.68
C ASP A 10 -10.48 5.95 -1.67
N LYS A 11 -10.28 4.86 -2.42
CA LYS A 11 -11.06 3.63 -2.24
C LYS A 11 -10.54 2.90 -0.99
N LYS A 12 -11.36 2.81 0.04
CA LYS A 12 -11.00 2.11 1.28
C LYS A 12 -11.14 0.59 1.11
N LEU A 13 -10.01 -0.12 1.26
CA LEU A 13 -9.99 -1.58 1.40
C LEU A 13 -9.81 -1.90 2.88
N THR A 14 -10.75 -2.63 3.47
CA THR A 14 -10.70 -3.00 4.90
C THR A 14 -10.41 -4.48 5.01
N PHE A 15 -9.38 -4.83 5.77
CA PHE A 15 -9.02 -6.20 6.13
C PHE A 15 -9.18 -6.34 7.65
N PRO A 16 -10.14 -7.15 8.13
CA PRO A 16 -10.34 -7.34 9.56
C PRO A 16 -9.20 -8.16 10.18
N ASP A 17 -9.22 -8.28 11.51
CA ASP A 17 -8.38 -9.22 12.27
C ASP A 17 -6.86 -9.00 12.17
N VAL A 18 -6.45 -7.72 12.08
CA VAL A 18 -5.05 -7.29 12.19
C VAL A 18 -4.82 -6.64 13.55
N GLU A 19 -4.23 -7.37 14.47
CA GLU A 19 -3.98 -6.92 15.84
C GLU A 19 -2.57 -6.33 16.02
N ARG A 20 -2.44 -5.36 16.93
CA ARG A 20 -1.14 -4.79 17.28
C ARG A 20 -0.26 -5.85 17.96
N GLY A 21 0.95 -6.03 17.43
CA GLY A 21 1.96 -6.92 18.02
C GLY A 21 1.92 -8.35 17.50
N SER A 22 0.92 -8.70 16.69
CA SER A 22 0.86 -9.93 15.93
C SER A 22 1.61 -9.80 14.60
N ASP A 23 2.10 -10.92 14.08
CA ASP A 23 2.65 -10.95 12.73
C ASP A 23 1.56 -10.68 11.69
N ILE A 24 1.92 -9.95 10.64
CA ILE A 24 1.05 -9.65 9.50
C ILE A 24 1.80 -10.00 8.22
N ASP A 25 1.15 -10.79 7.37
CA ASP A 25 1.62 -11.06 6.02
C ASP A 25 0.87 -10.17 5.03
N TRP A 26 1.60 -9.44 4.20
CA TRP A 26 1.01 -8.57 3.19
C TRP A 26 1.73 -8.64 1.85
N THR A 27 1.00 -8.37 0.78
CA THR A 27 1.53 -8.21 -0.58
C THR A 27 0.80 -7.06 -1.27
N ILE A 28 1.56 -6.21 -1.95
CA ILE A 28 1.05 -5.16 -2.84
C ILE A 28 1.58 -5.51 -4.23
N ARG A 29 0.67 -5.77 -5.18
CA ARG A 29 1.03 -6.14 -6.56
C ARG A 29 0.25 -5.28 -7.54
N LEU A 30 0.94 -4.74 -8.54
CA LEU A 30 0.32 -4.08 -9.69
C LEU A 30 0.67 -4.90 -10.94
N GLN A 31 -0.34 -5.43 -11.63
CA GLN A 31 -0.15 -6.24 -12.84
C GLN A 31 -1.26 -5.93 -13.83
N GLY A 32 -0.91 -5.61 -15.09
CA GLY A 32 -1.90 -5.31 -16.13
C GLY A 32 -2.84 -4.14 -15.80
N GLY A 33 -2.42 -3.23 -14.90
CA GLY A 33 -3.25 -2.15 -14.38
C GLY A 33 -4.16 -2.51 -13.21
N VAL A 34 -4.15 -3.77 -12.76
CA VAL A 34 -4.87 -4.22 -11.58
C VAL A 34 -3.95 -4.14 -10.35
N LEU A 35 -4.33 -3.31 -9.38
CA LEU A 35 -3.73 -3.23 -8.07
C LEU A 35 -4.39 -4.27 -7.15
N ALA A 36 -3.63 -5.29 -6.77
CA ALA A 36 -4.03 -6.30 -5.81
C ALA A 36 -3.34 -6.07 -4.46
N ILE A 37 -4.13 -6.00 -3.40
CA ILE A 37 -3.67 -5.92 -2.01
C ILE A 37 -4.09 -7.21 -1.31
N THR A 38 -3.11 -7.95 -0.81
CA THR A 38 -3.33 -9.17 -0.03
C THR A 38 -2.90 -8.93 1.41
N VAL A 39 -3.76 -9.26 2.38
CA VAL A 39 -3.45 -9.24 3.81
C VAL A 39 -3.92 -10.56 4.41
N ASN A 40 -3.02 -11.27 5.09
CA ASN A 40 -3.29 -12.57 5.73
C ASN A 40 -4.05 -13.55 4.80
N GLY A 41 -3.62 -13.62 3.54
CA GLY A 41 -4.20 -14.50 2.51
C GLY A 41 -5.49 -13.99 1.85
N THR A 42 -6.13 -12.95 2.38
CA THR A 42 -7.31 -12.33 1.77
C THR A 42 -6.88 -11.28 0.76
N THR A 43 -7.37 -11.34 -0.48
CA THR A 43 -7.03 -10.39 -1.56
C THR A 43 -8.22 -9.51 -1.91
N GLN A 44 -7.98 -8.21 -2.05
CA GLN A 44 -8.90 -7.25 -2.67
C GLN A 44 -8.17 -6.54 -3.82
N GLU A 45 -8.89 -6.29 -4.92
CA GLU A 45 -8.30 -5.78 -6.16
C GLU A 45 -9.03 -4.52 -6.66
N GLU A 46 -8.29 -3.70 -7.41
CA GLU A 46 -8.84 -2.56 -8.14
C GLU A 46 -8.14 -2.39 -9.50
N ASN A 47 -8.91 -2.22 -10.57
CA ASN A 47 -8.35 -1.85 -11.87
C ASN A 47 -8.11 -0.33 -11.93
N VAL A 48 -6.91 0.11 -11.53
CA VAL A 48 -6.58 1.53 -11.43
C VAL A 48 -6.46 2.21 -12.80
N LEU A 49 -6.07 1.46 -13.83
CA LEU A 49 -5.96 2.01 -15.20
C LEU A 49 -7.31 2.15 -15.91
N GLU A 50 -8.26 1.26 -15.61
CA GLU A 50 -9.62 1.37 -16.15
C GLU A 50 -10.39 2.52 -15.51
N ASN A 51 -10.21 2.72 -14.21
CA ASN A 51 -10.80 3.84 -13.49
C ASN A 51 -10.24 5.20 -13.94
N ASP A 52 -8.94 5.27 -14.20
CA ASP A 52 -8.28 6.48 -14.67
C ASP A 52 -7.01 6.14 -15.48
N ARG A 53 -7.07 6.38 -16.79
CA ARG A 53 -6.00 6.03 -17.72
C ARG A 53 -4.71 6.82 -17.50
N ALA A 54 -4.76 7.99 -16.86
CA ALA A 54 -3.56 8.80 -16.64
C ALA A 54 -2.59 8.19 -15.59
N TRP A 55 -3.01 7.14 -14.87
CA TRP A 55 -2.10 6.30 -14.09
C TRP A 55 -1.08 5.54 -14.95
N ALA A 56 -1.37 5.29 -16.23
CA ALA A 56 -0.43 4.62 -17.14
C ALA A 56 0.81 5.47 -17.45
N ASP A 57 0.71 6.79 -17.31
CA ASP A 57 1.81 7.74 -17.56
C ASP A 57 2.72 7.93 -16.33
N GLN A 58 2.39 7.28 -15.20
CA GLN A 58 3.13 7.43 -13.95
C GLN A 58 4.17 6.33 -13.75
N THR A 59 5.35 6.72 -13.24
CA THR A 59 6.33 5.77 -12.70
C THR A 59 6.07 5.53 -11.23
N PHE A 60 5.89 4.27 -10.85
CA PHE A 60 5.64 3.82 -9.48
C PHE A 60 6.91 3.37 -8.77
N TYR A 61 6.88 3.39 -7.44
CA TYR A 61 7.93 2.86 -6.58
C TYR A 61 7.32 2.36 -5.27
N PHE A 62 7.89 1.32 -4.68
CA PHE A 62 7.44 0.79 -3.40
C PHE A 62 8.02 1.56 -2.21
N LYS A 63 7.26 1.63 -1.12
CA LYS A 63 7.73 2.09 0.19
C LYS A 63 7.29 1.09 1.24
N ALA A 64 8.15 0.81 2.22
CA ALA A 64 7.83 -0.02 3.38
C ALA A 64 8.57 0.53 4.61
N GLY A 65 7.87 0.63 5.73
CA GLY A 65 8.40 1.21 6.97
C GLY A 65 7.30 1.73 7.88
N ALA A 66 7.69 2.40 8.97
CA ALA A 66 6.76 3.17 9.77
C ALA A 66 6.62 4.59 9.17
N TYR A 67 5.40 4.97 8.81
CA TYR A 67 5.04 6.35 8.47
C TYR A 67 3.93 6.80 9.43
N PRO A 68 4.28 7.37 10.60
CA PRO A 68 3.30 7.84 11.58
C PRO A 68 2.30 8.80 10.92
N GLN A 69 1.00 8.55 11.12
CA GLN A 69 -0.08 9.42 10.63
C GLN A 69 -0.49 10.48 11.67
N ASP A 70 0.28 10.58 12.76
CA ASP A 70 0.17 11.61 13.79
C ASP A 70 1.44 12.47 13.77
N ASN A 71 1.29 13.75 14.07
CA ASN A 71 2.35 14.76 14.07
C ASN A 71 2.38 15.60 15.37
N ALA A 72 1.64 15.22 16.40
CA ALA A 72 1.68 15.82 17.73
C ALA A 72 2.03 14.76 18.79
N GLY A 73 2.34 15.19 20.02
CA GLY A 73 2.63 14.30 21.14
C GLY A 73 3.95 14.60 21.86
N GLU A 74 4.28 13.74 22.81
CA GLU A 74 5.53 13.82 23.58
C GLU A 74 6.73 13.45 22.73
N VAL A 75 7.94 13.95 23.07
CA VAL A 75 9.17 13.70 22.28
C VAL A 75 9.57 12.22 22.19
N SER A 76 9.08 11.39 23.11
CA SER A 76 9.30 9.94 23.12
C SER A 76 8.24 9.14 22.37
N GLU A 77 7.18 9.79 21.87
CA GLU A 77 6.10 9.16 21.13
C GLU A 77 6.51 8.85 19.68
N GLY A 78 6.03 7.73 19.14
CA GLY A 78 6.28 7.37 17.76
C GLY A 78 5.73 6.00 17.38
N ALA A 79 5.92 5.63 16.11
CA ALA A 79 5.55 4.32 15.59
C ALA A 79 6.77 3.41 15.45
N ARG A 80 6.60 2.12 15.73
CA ARG A 80 7.62 1.09 15.55
C ARG A 80 7.04 -0.06 14.73
N VAL A 81 7.83 -0.55 13.79
CA VAL A 81 7.56 -1.74 12.98
C VAL A 81 8.79 -2.64 12.98
N SER A 82 8.58 -3.95 12.81
CA SER A 82 9.64 -4.93 12.59
C SER A 82 9.28 -5.75 11.35
N PHE A 83 10.25 -6.03 10.48
CA PHE A 83 10.06 -6.88 9.31
C PHE A 83 10.85 -8.16 9.50
N SER A 84 10.16 -9.30 9.52
CA SER A 84 10.81 -10.63 9.44
C SER A 84 11.24 -10.95 8.01
N ARG A 85 10.55 -10.38 7.00
CA ARG A 85 10.87 -10.51 5.58
C ARG A 85 10.39 -9.28 4.81
N LEU A 86 11.19 -8.82 3.85
CA LEU A 86 10.82 -7.77 2.91
C LEU A 86 11.47 -8.07 1.56
N VAL A 87 10.63 -8.27 0.53
CA VAL A 87 11.08 -8.66 -0.81
C VAL A 87 10.35 -7.83 -1.84
N VAL A 88 11.07 -7.42 -2.88
CA VAL A 88 10.52 -6.72 -4.05
C VAL A 88 10.93 -7.48 -5.30
N THR A 89 10.00 -7.66 -6.22
CA THR A 89 10.22 -8.29 -7.52
C THR A 89 9.53 -7.47 -8.61
N HIS A 90 10.21 -7.33 -9.75
CA HIS A 90 9.63 -6.85 -11.00
C HIS A 90 9.82 -7.97 -12.03
N SER A 91 8.75 -8.41 -12.66
CA SER A 91 8.76 -9.38 -13.76
C SER A 91 7.99 -8.82 -14.95
N ASP A 92 8.38 -9.24 -16.15
CA ASP A 92 7.78 -8.82 -17.42
C ASP A 92 6.66 -9.79 -17.90
N ASP A 93 6.08 -10.60 -17.00
CA ASP A 93 5.14 -11.69 -17.34
C ASP A 93 4.07 -11.30 -18.39
#